data_AF-A0A1R2BIR0-F1
#
_entry.id   AF-A0A1R2BIR0-F1
#
_cell.length_a   1.000
_cell.length_b   1.000
_cell.length_c   1.000
_cell.angle_alpha   90.00
_cell.angle_beta   90.00
_cell.angle_gamma   90.00
#
_symmetry.space_group_name_H-M   'P 1'
#
loop_
_entity.id
_entity.type
_entity.pdbx_description
1 polymer ?
#
loop_
_entity_poly.entity_id
_entity_poly.type
_entity_poly.pdbx_seq_one_letter_code
_entity_poly.pdbx_strand_id
1 'polypeptide(L)'
;MDLNFVAGNNQSLLKKLEEFGCDLDSLIYVAKDFFTLCDELGLTPRQTADVFIRLKNANDAQEGKPVCPDVVVYENNRLNPTRLCVENRTSGYSIFFKGVAGQGKVEKKLALYKCEACGDDGQIRRVDIRDHFINKHIG
;
A
#
# COMPACT_ATOMS: atom_id res chain seq x y z
N MET A 1 13.24 18.11 1.08
CA MET A 1 12.42 17.92 -0.14
C MET A 1 12.13 19.31 -0.69
N ASP A 2 12.57 19.63 -1.91
CA ASP A 2 12.47 20.98 -2.48
C ASP A 2 11.08 21.19 -3.12
N LEU A 3 10.25 22.02 -2.51
CA LEU A 3 8.88 22.30 -2.97
C LEU A 3 8.85 23.22 -4.21
N ASN A 4 10.00 23.75 -4.66
CA ASN A 4 10.14 24.29 -6.02
C ASN A 4 9.78 23.24 -7.09
N PHE A 5 9.92 21.96 -6.77
CA PHE A 5 9.47 20.87 -7.63
C PHE A 5 7.94 20.79 -7.75
N VAL A 6 7.19 21.06 -6.67
CA VAL A 6 5.72 21.09 -6.70
C VAL A 6 5.23 22.36 -7.38
N ALA A 7 5.90 23.48 -7.11
CA ALA A 7 5.62 24.75 -7.76
C ALA A 7 5.90 24.72 -9.27
N GLY A 8 6.96 24.02 -9.68
CA GLY A 8 7.36 23.87 -11.08
C GLY A 8 6.54 22.85 -11.88
N ASN A 9 5.96 21.83 -11.23
CA ASN A 9 5.23 20.76 -11.95
C ASN A 9 3.73 20.98 -12.07
N ASN A 10 3.09 21.78 -11.21
CA ASN A 10 1.64 21.94 -11.27
C ASN A 10 1.11 23.30 -10.76
N GLN A 11 1.35 24.35 -11.56
CA GLN A 11 0.88 25.72 -11.26
C GLN A 11 -0.64 25.81 -11.02
N SER A 12 -1.44 24.93 -11.63
CA SER A 12 -2.89 24.90 -11.44
C SER A 12 -3.30 24.49 -10.01
N LEU A 13 -2.50 23.63 -9.37
CA LEU A 13 -2.71 23.18 -8.00
C LEU A 13 -2.33 24.28 -7.01
N LEU A 14 -1.21 24.97 -7.27
CA LEU A 14 -0.74 26.12 -6.52
C LEU A 14 -1.80 27.21 -6.45
N LYS A 15 -2.36 27.58 -7.60
CA LYS A 15 -3.41 28.61 -7.68
C LYS A 15 -4.67 28.23 -6.90
N LYS A 16 -5.07 26.95 -6.93
CA LYS A 16 -6.19 26.47 -6.10
C LYS A 16 -5.88 26.56 -4.61
N LEU A 17 -4.66 26.22 -4.20
CA LEU A 17 -4.23 26.31 -2.80
C LEU A 17 -4.22 27.77 -2.32
N GLU A 18 -3.73 28.68 -3.15
CA GLU A 18 -3.81 30.12 -2.91
C GLU A 18 -5.27 30.62 -2.82
N GLU A 19 -6.17 30.12 -3.68
CA GLU A 19 -7.61 30.42 -3.63
C GLU A 19 -8.30 29.92 -2.33
N PHE A 20 -7.76 28.87 -1.69
CA PHE A 20 -8.19 28.42 -0.36
C PHE A 20 -7.55 29.21 0.79
N GLY A 21 -6.74 30.24 0.49
CA GLY A 21 -6.03 31.05 1.48
C GLY A 21 -4.80 30.35 2.07
N CYS A 22 -4.33 29.26 1.45
CA CYS A 22 -3.10 28.59 1.84
C CYS A 22 -1.92 29.17 1.05
N ASP A 23 -1.08 29.96 1.71
CA ASP A 23 0.17 30.42 1.11
C ASP A 23 1.22 29.29 1.07
N LEU A 24 2.16 29.39 0.14
CA LEU A 24 3.17 28.37 -0.10
C LEU A 24 4.08 28.15 1.13
N ASP A 25 4.39 29.20 1.89
CA ASP A 25 5.24 29.09 3.08
C ASP A 25 4.54 28.29 4.18
N SER A 26 3.25 28.53 4.40
CA SER A 26 2.43 27.73 5.32
C SER A 26 2.40 26.25 4.94
N LEU A 27 2.26 25.93 3.65
CA LEU A 27 2.31 24.55 3.17
C LEU A 27 3.68 23.91 3.39
N ILE A 28 4.77 24.68 3.23
CA ILE A 28 6.13 24.23 3.53
C ILE A 28 6.28 23.89 5.02
N TYR A 29 5.75 24.74 5.91
CA TYR A 29 5.79 24.49 7.36
C TYR A 29 5.03 23.23 7.73
N VAL A 30 3.78 23.07 7.27
CA VAL A 30 2.98 21.87 7.54
C VAL A 30 3.67 20.60 7.04
N ALA A 31 4.28 20.63 5.85
CA ALA A 31 5.04 19.50 5.33
C ALA A 31 6.26 19.18 6.21
N LYS A 32 7.02 20.20 6.64
CA LYS A 32 8.17 20.02 7.54
C LYS A 32 7.75 19.44 8.90
N ASP A 33 6.69 19.96 9.49
CA ASP A 33 6.18 19.49 10.79
C ASP A 33 5.74 18.02 10.69
N PHE A 34 5.06 17.66 9.59
CA PHE A 34 4.67 16.27 9.35
C PHE A 34 5.88 15.32 9.23
N PHE A 35 6.89 15.68 8.45
CA PHE A 35 8.09 14.84 8.31
C PHE A 35 8.89 14.77 9.62
N THR A 36 8.98 15.89 10.35
CA THR A 36 9.60 15.93 11.68
C THR A 36 8.89 14.98 12.64
N LEU A 37 7.55 15.00 12.69
CA LEU A 37 6.77 14.08 13.49
C LEU A 37 7.02 12.62 13.11
N CYS A 38 7.10 12.32 11.80
CA CYS A 38 7.41 10.97 11.34
C CYS A 38 8.81 10.51 11.78
N ASP A 39 9.80 11.40 11.75
CA ASP A 39 11.16 11.12 12.21
C ASP A 39 11.21 10.93 13.74
N GLU A 40 10.52 11.78 14.51
CA GLU A 40 10.39 11.66 15.97
C GLU A 40 9.71 10.36 16.40
N LEU A 41 8.75 9.88 15.60
CA LEU A 41 8.09 8.59 15.80
C LEU A 41 8.94 7.41 15.29
N GLY A 42 10.11 7.66 14.71
CA GLY A 42 11.01 6.64 14.18
C GLY A 42 10.45 5.89 12.97
N LEU A 43 9.60 6.55 12.18
CA LEU A 43 9.03 5.95 10.97
C LEU A 43 10.06 5.88 9.86
N THR A 44 10.12 4.73 9.19
CA THR A 44 10.89 4.59 7.95
C THR A 44 10.23 5.39 6.81
N PRO A 45 10.97 5.80 5.76
CA PRO A 45 10.41 6.53 4.63
C PRO A 45 9.19 5.83 3.99
N ARG A 46 9.20 4.49 4.01
CA ARG A 46 8.09 3.66 3.55
C ARG A 46 6.84 3.82 4.42
N GLN A 47 7.00 3.80 5.74
CA GLN A 47 5.88 3.98 6.67
C GLN A 47 5.33 5.41 6.60
N THR A 48 6.20 6.40 6.43
CA THR A 48 5.79 7.79 6.20
C THR A 48 4.96 7.94 4.92
N ALA A 49 5.38 7.28 3.84
CA ALA A 49 4.61 7.23 2.60
C ALA A 49 3.24 6.55 2.81
N ASP A 50 3.18 5.44 3.55
CA ASP A 50 1.92 4.76 3.88
C ASP A 50 0.95 5.67 4.64
N VAL A 51 1.44 6.45 5.61
CA VAL A 51 0.62 7.43 6.36
C VAL A 51 0.06 8.50 5.41
N PHE A 52 0.90 9.03 4.51
CA PHE A 52 0.48 10.04 3.55
C PHE A 52 -0.65 9.53 2.64
N ILE A 53 -0.52 8.31 2.11
CA ILE A 53 -1.53 7.75 1.23
C ILE A 53 -2.84 7.48 2.00
N ARG A 54 -2.77 7.05 3.26
CA ARG A 54 -3.96 6.87 4.12
C ARG A 54 -4.71 8.18 4.36
N LEU A 55 -3.99 9.26 4.66
CA LEU A 55 -4.60 10.58 4.85
C LEU A 55 -5.30 11.05 3.58
N LYS A 56 -4.65 10.91 2.43
CA LYS A 56 -5.24 11.21 1.13
C LYS A 56 -6.51 10.40 0.88
N ASN A 57 -6.46 9.08 1.09
CA ASN A 57 -7.59 8.21 0.85
C ASN A 57 -8.78 8.50 1.80
N ALA A 58 -8.50 8.86 3.05
CA ALA A 58 -9.55 9.27 4.00
C ALA A 58 -10.24 10.56 3.52
N ASN A 59 -9.48 11.53 2.99
CA ASN A 59 -10.03 12.73 2.38
C ASN A 59 -10.86 12.40 1.13
N ASP A 60 -10.31 11.59 0.22
CA ASP A 60 -11.01 11.18 -1.00
C ASP A 60 -12.34 10.47 -0.67
N ALA A 61 -12.35 9.60 0.35
CA ALA A 61 -13.57 8.93 0.80
C ALA A 61 -14.60 9.92 1.39
N GLN A 62 -14.17 10.92 2.18
CA GLN A 62 -15.06 11.96 2.69
C GLN A 62 -15.67 12.82 1.56
N GLU A 63 -14.91 13.03 0.49
CA GLU A 63 -15.35 13.77 -0.69
C GLU A 63 -16.14 12.89 -1.70
N GLY A 64 -16.37 11.62 -1.38
CA GLY A 64 -17.07 10.67 -2.27
C GLY A 64 -16.28 10.28 -3.52
N LYS A 65 -14.97 10.54 -3.55
CA LYS A 65 -14.07 10.17 -4.65
C LYS A 65 -13.68 8.70 -4.54
N PRO A 66 -13.46 8.02 -5.69
CA PRO A 66 -12.98 6.64 -5.69
C PRO A 66 -11.58 6.56 -5.08
N VAL A 67 -11.45 5.75 -4.03
CA VAL A 67 -10.18 5.53 -3.31
C VAL A 67 -9.26 4.65 -4.16
N CYS A 68 -7.98 5.03 -4.28
CA CYS A 68 -7.03 4.31 -5.14
C CYS A 68 -6.76 2.88 -4.60
N PRO A 69 -6.93 1.82 -5.42
CA PRO A 69 -6.84 0.43 -4.97
C PRO A 69 -5.44 -0.01 -4.51
N ASP A 70 -4.37 0.71 -4.84
CA ASP A 70 -3.00 0.22 -4.58
C ASP A 70 -2.65 0.15 -3.08
N VAL A 71 -3.41 0.82 -2.20
CA VAL A 71 -3.33 0.63 -0.73
C VAL A 71 -4.05 -0.64 -0.27
N VAL A 72 -5.00 -1.15 -1.05
CA VAL A 72 -5.73 -2.40 -0.76
C VAL A 72 -4.76 -3.58 -0.74
N VAL A 73 -3.63 -3.51 -1.42
CA VAL A 73 -2.54 -4.50 -1.37
C VAL A 73 -1.95 -4.64 0.06
N TYR A 74 -1.65 -3.52 0.72
CA TYR A 74 -1.03 -3.49 2.05
C TYR A 74 -2.06 -3.51 3.19
N GLU A 75 -3.20 -2.85 3.04
CA GLU A 75 -4.27 -2.88 4.04
C GLU A 75 -5.04 -4.20 4.08
N ASN A 76 -5.20 -4.92 2.96
CA ASN A 76 -5.80 -6.26 3.01
C ASN A 76 -4.96 -7.27 3.80
N ASN A 77 -3.64 -7.12 3.91
CA ASN A 77 -2.85 -8.03 4.74
C ASN A 77 -3.08 -7.79 6.25
N ARG A 78 -3.47 -6.57 6.65
CA ARG A 78 -3.87 -6.26 8.04
C ARG A 78 -5.34 -6.58 8.32
N LEU A 79 -6.24 -6.39 7.35
CA LEU A 79 -7.68 -6.64 7.49
C LEU A 79 -8.07 -8.10 7.21
N ASN A 80 -7.24 -8.88 6.50
CA ASN A 80 -7.41 -10.31 6.29
C ASN A 80 -6.15 -11.07 6.73
N PRO A 81 -6.04 -11.49 8.01
CA PRO A 81 -4.89 -12.27 8.51
C PRO A 81 -4.71 -13.64 7.82
N THR A 82 -5.67 -14.02 6.98
CA THR A 82 -5.65 -15.23 6.15
C THR A 82 -5.03 -14.99 4.76
N ARG A 83 -4.72 -13.75 4.36
CA ARG A 83 -4.12 -13.43 3.05
C ARG A 83 -2.60 -13.27 3.18
N LEU A 84 -1.86 -13.80 2.22
CA LEU A 84 -0.41 -13.68 2.10
C LEU A 84 -0.07 -12.95 0.81
N CYS A 85 0.95 -12.10 0.85
CA CYS A 85 1.53 -11.46 -0.32
C CYS A 85 2.94 -12.00 -0.55
N VAL A 86 3.26 -12.33 -1.79
CA VAL A 86 4.61 -12.68 -2.24
C VAL A 86 5.02 -11.68 -3.31
N GLU A 87 6.20 -11.09 -3.16
CA GLU A 87 6.70 -10.01 -4.01
C GLU A 87 8.09 -10.36 -4.54
N ASN A 88 8.30 -10.15 -5.84
CA ASN A 88 9.62 -10.07 -6.43
C ASN A 88 10.16 -8.65 -6.23
N ARG A 89 11.11 -8.50 -5.31
CA ARG A 89 11.69 -7.19 -4.97
C ARG A 89 12.46 -6.53 -6.12
N THR A 90 12.89 -7.30 -7.12
CA THR A 90 13.65 -6.77 -8.26
C THR A 90 12.73 -6.20 -9.33
N SER A 91 11.61 -6.86 -9.62
CA SER A 91 10.64 -6.39 -10.61
C SER A 91 9.46 -5.61 -10.03
N GLY A 92 9.30 -5.61 -8.71
CA GLY A 92 8.12 -5.06 -8.02
C GLY A 92 6.84 -5.87 -8.21
N TYR A 93 6.90 -7.00 -8.95
CA TYR A 93 5.73 -7.82 -9.23
C TYR A 93 5.28 -8.59 -7.97
N SER A 94 3.99 -8.56 -7.65
CA SER A 94 3.45 -9.21 -6.46
C SER A 94 2.15 -9.97 -6.74
N ILE A 95 1.93 -11.03 -5.97
CA ILE A 95 0.73 -11.87 -6.03
C ILE A 95 0.24 -12.18 -4.62
N PHE A 96 -1.08 -12.37 -4.51
CA PHE A 96 -1.74 -12.72 -3.26
C PHE A 96 -2.24 -14.17 -3.22
N PHE A 97 -2.27 -14.69 -2.00
CA PHE A 97 -2.73 -16.02 -1.67
C PHE A 97 -3.72 -15.93 -0.50
N LYS A 98 -4.96 -16.38 -0.69
CA LYS A 98 -6.01 -16.34 0.34
C LYS A 98 -6.15 -17.69 1.03
N GLY A 99 -6.09 -17.73 2.35
CA GLY A 99 -6.26 -18.95 3.14
C GLY A 99 -7.63 -19.60 2.89
N VAL A 100 -7.64 -20.91 2.69
CA VAL A 100 -8.87 -21.69 2.48
C VAL A 100 -9.66 -21.76 3.80
N ALA A 101 -10.99 -21.68 3.71
CA ALA A 101 -11.87 -21.76 4.88
C ALA A 101 -11.72 -23.11 5.62
N GLY A 102 -11.91 -23.11 6.94
CA GLY A 102 -11.85 -24.33 7.77
C GLY A 102 -10.45 -24.78 8.19
N GLN A 103 -9.38 -24.11 7.73
CA GLN A 103 -7.99 -24.48 8.04
C GLN A 103 -7.49 -23.98 9.42
N GLY A 104 -8.36 -23.44 10.28
CA GLY A 104 -7.97 -22.78 11.54
C GLY A 104 -7.32 -23.68 12.60
N LYS A 105 -7.50 -25.01 12.50
CA LYS A 105 -6.89 -26.02 13.38
C LYS A 105 -5.73 -26.78 12.74
N VAL A 106 -5.43 -26.50 11.47
CA VAL A 106 -4.33 -27.15 10.73
C VAL A 106 -3.02 -26.43 11.03
N GLU A 107 -1.92 -27.17 11.12
CA GLU A 107 -0.60 -26.56 11.28
C GLU A 107 -0.34 -25.58 10.12
N LYS A 108 0.10 -24.36 10.44
CA LYS A 108 0.22 -23.28 9.43
C LYS A 108 1.07 -23.66 8.22
N LYS A 109 2.10 -24.51 8.38
CA LYS A 109 2.94 -24.98 7.26
C LYS A 109 2.17 -25.82 6.25
N LEU A 110 1.18 -26.58 6.72
CA LEU A 110 0.36 -27.47 5.91
C LEU A 110 -0.96 -26.81 5.46
N ALA A 111 -1.30 -25.65 6.03
CA ALA A 111 -2.50 -24.91 5.68
C ALA A 111 -2.55 -24.58 4.18
N LEU A 112 -3.73 -24.73 3.60
CA LEU A 112 -3.99 -24.46 2.19
C LEU A 112 -4.34 -22.99 1.95
N TYR A 113 -3.82 -22.48 0.83
CA TYR A 113 -4.05 -21.14 0.32
C TYR A 113 -4.42 -21.20 -1.15
N LYS A 114 -5.27 -20.29 -1.60
CA LYS A 114 -5.67 -20.11 -3.00
C LYS A 114 -4.89 -18.95 -3.62
N CYS A 115 -4.11 -19.20 -4.66
CA CYS A 115 -3.50 -18.15 -5.47
C CYS A 115 -4.58 -17.35 -6.19
N GLU A 116 -4.60 -16.04 -6.02
CA GLU A 116 -5.63 -15.18 -6.64
C GLU A 116 -5.45 -15.01 -8.15
N ALA A 117 -4.23 -15.20 -8.67
CA ALA A 117 -3.93 -15.13 -10.10
C ALA A 117 -4.29 -16.41 -10.87
N CYS A 118 -4.30 -17.58 -10.20
CA CYS A 118 -4.57 -18.87 -10.84
C CYS A 118 -6.05 -19.30 -10.79
N GLY A 119 -6.94 -18.52 -10.18
CA GLY A 119 -8.35 -18.89 -10.08
C GLY A 119 -8.60 -20.15 -9.22
N ASP A 120 -9.60 -20.95 -9.59
CA ASP A 120 -10.09 -22.10 -8.80
C ASP A 120 -9.10 -23.26 -8.67
N ASP A 121 -8.20 -23.44 -9.64
CA ASP A 121 -7.16 -24.49 -9.64
C ASP A 121 -5.91 -24.11 -8.82
N GLY A 122 -5.92 -22.95 -8.15
CA GLY A 122 -4.77 -22.37 -7.46
C GLY A 122 -4.58 -22.77 -6.00
N GLN A 123 -5.14 -23.90 -5.53
CA GLN A 123 -4.96 -24.33 -4.13
C GLN A 123 -3.58 -24.95 -3.89
N ILE A 124 -2.82 -24.34 -2.98
CA ILE A 124 -1.40 -24.62 -2.72
C ILE A 124 -1.16 -24.63 -1.21
N ARG A 125 -0.31 -25.53 -0.72
CA ARG A 125 0.09 -25.52 0.70
C ARG A 125 1.00 -24.34 0.97
N ARG A 126 0.95 -23.80 2.20
CA ARG A 126 1.78 -22.65 2.57
C ARG A 126 3.26 -22.83 2.26
N VAL A 127 3.81 -24.02 2.47
CA VAL A 127 5.22 -24.34 2.18
C VAL A 127 5.58 -24.22 0.69
N ASP A 128 4.63 -24.47 -0.20
CA ASP A 128 4.85 -24.53 -1.66
C ASP A 128 4.57 -23.17 -2.35
N ILE A 129 4.08 -22.17 -1.60
CA ILE A 129 3.70 -20.85 -2.15
C ILE A 129 4.86 -20.16 -2.88
N ARG A 130 6.07 -20.23 -2.30
CA ARG A 130 7.25 -19.59 -2.89
C ARG A 130 7.62 -20.23 -4.22
N ASP A 131 7.66 -21.55 -4.27
CA ASP A 131 8.03 -22.29 -5.46
C ASP A 131 6.97 -22.13 -6.55
N HIS A 132 5.69 -22.10 -6.17
CA HIS A 132 4.62 -21.76 -7.10
C HIS A 132 4.78 -20.36 -7.70
N PHE A 133 5.08 -19.35 -6.87
CA PHE A 133 5.30 -17.98 -7.34
C PHE A 133 6.43 -17.89 -8.36
N ILE A 134 7.55 -18.55 -8.09
CA ILE A 134 8.70 -18.58 -9.00
C ILE A 134 8.34 -19.29 -10.31
N ASN A 135 7.77 -20.50 -10.23
CA ASN A 135 7.60 -21.35 -11.39
C ASN A 135 6.39 -21.00 -12.29
N LYS A 136 5.37 -20.34 -11.74
CA LYS A 136 4.13 -20.05 -12.47
C LYS A 136 3.93 -18.58 -12.83
N HIS A 137 4.64 -17.67 -12.16
CA HIS A 137 4.36 -16.22 -12.27
C HIS A 137 5.58 -15.34 -12.50
N ILE A 138 6.81 -15.85 -12.28
CA ILE A 138 8.05 -15.14 -12.61
C ILE A 138 8.69 -15.67 -13.90
N GLY A 139 8.29 -16.87 -14.34
CA GLY A 139 8.83 -17.56 -15.52
C GLY A 139 8.86 -16.70 -16.77
#